data_AF-A0A5E4AQ40-F1
#
_entry.id   AF-A0A5E4AQ40-F1
#
_cell.length_a   1.000
_cell.length_b   1.000
_cell.length_c   1.000
_cell.angle_alpha   90.00
_cell.angle_beta   90.00
_cell.angle_gamma   90.00
#
_symmetry.space_group_name_H-M   'P 1'
#
loop_
_entity.id
_entity.type
_entity.pdbx_description
1 polymer ?
#
loop_
_entity_poly.entity_id
_entity_poly.type
_entity_poly.pdbx_seq_one_letter_code
_entity_poly.pdbx_strand_id
1 'polypeptide(L)'
;MIWDTRSNTTSKPSHLVDAHTAEVNCLSFNPYSEFILATGSADKTVALWDLRNLKLKLHTFESHKDEIFQVHWSPHNETILASSGTDRRLNVWDLSKIGEEQSAEDAEDGPPELLVCISFLIQNVIYRLDCLSFIHLSHG
;
A
#
# COMPACT_ATOMS: atom_id res chain seq x y z
N MET A 1 11.56 -8.11 -4.47
CA MET A 1 11.82 -8.96 -5.67
C MET A 1 10.51 -9.25 -6.37
N ILE A 2 10.50 -9.31 -7.70
CA ILE A 2 9.33 -9.70 -8.50
C ILE A 2 9.69 -10.93 -9.32
N TRP A 3 8.75 -11.87 -9.37
CA TRP A 3 8.88 -13.13 -10.09
C TRP A 3 7.75 -13.24 -11.10
N ASP A 4 8.07 -13.61 -12.33
CA ASP A 4 7.07 -13.95 -13.34
C ASP A 4 6.99 -15.47 -13.47
N THR A 5 5.92 -16.06 -12.95
CA THR A 5 5.68 -17.51 -12.97
C THR A 5 5.26 -18.03 -14.34
N ARG A 6 4.93 -17.15 -15.29
CA ARG A 6 4.63 -17.50 -16.68
C ARG A 6 5.91 -17.69 -17.48
N SER A 7 7.02 -17.13 -17.01
CA SER A 7 8.34 -17.33 -17.60
C SER A 7 8.88 -18.70 -17.23
N ASN A 8 9.48 -19.39 -18.22
CA ASN A 8 10.13 -20.68 -17.99
C ASN A 8 11.45 -20.57 -17.20
N THR A 9 11.79 -19.38 -16.71
CA THR A 9 13.00 -19.09 -15.92
C THR A 9 12.61 -18.82 -14.46
N THR A 10 12.52 -19.86 -13.64
CA THR A 10 12.23 -19.76 -12.20
C THR A 10 13.48 -19.62 -11.33
N SER A 11 14.67 -19.53 -11.94
CA SER A 11 15.95 -19.45 -11.23
C SER A 11 16.38 -18.03 -10.87
N LYS A 12 15.74 -16.99 -11.43
CA LYS A 12 16.03 -15.59 -11.14
C LYS A 12 14.76 -14.74 -11.14
N PRO A 13 14.67 -13.71 -10.28
CA PRO A 13 13.57 -12.75 -10.34
C PRO A 13 13.61 -11.96 -11.65
N SER A 14 12.44 -11.51 -12.12
CA SER A 14 12.34 -10.59 -13.26
C SER A 14 12.83 -9.18 -12.88
N HIS A 15 12.56 -8.76 -11.65
CA HIS A 15 13.03 -7.48 -11.10
C HIS A 15 13.54 -7.62 -9.66
N LEU A 16 14.66 -6.96 -9.39
CA LEU A 16 15.21 -6.72 -8.05
C LEU A 16 15.20 -5.22 -7.82
N VAL A 17 14.53 -4.77 -6.76
CA VAL A 17 14.26 -3.36 -6.47
C VAL A 17 14.50 -3.13 -4.98
N ASP A 18 15.33 -2.15 -4.67
CA ASP A 18 15.51 -1.64 -3.30
C ASP A 18 14.40 -0.63 -3.02
N ALA A 19 13.25 -1.15 -2.57
CA ALA A 19 12.03 -0.35 -2.47
C ALA A 19 12.04 0.61 -1.27
N HIS A 20 12.67 0.22 -0.17
CA HIS A 20 12.59 0.89 1.13
C HIS A 20 13.93 0.78 1.86
N THR A 21 14.17 1.67 2.83
CA THR A 21 15.41 1.68 3.63
C THR A 21 15.35 0.71 4.82
N ALA A 22 14.17 0.19 5.12
CA ALA A 22 13.90 -0.84 6.12
C ALA A 22 12.96 -1.92 5.55
N GLU A 23 12.53 -2.85 6.39
CA GLU A 23 11.72 -4.00 6.02
C GLU A 23 10.41 -3.60 5.33
N VAL A 24 10.13 -4.23 4.19
CA VAL A 24 8.83 -4.12 3.52
C VAL A 24 7.87 -5.10 4.18
N ASN A 25 6.94 -4.57 4.97
CA ASN A 25 6.00 -5.36 5.75
C ASN A 25 4.75 -5.76 4.95
N CYS A 26 4.36 -4.94 3.97
CA CYS A 26 3.14 -5.17 3.20
C CYS A 26 3.22 -4.59 1.79
N LEU A 27 2.39 -5.13 0.90
CA LEU A 27 2.21 -4.64 -0.45
C LEU A 27 0.78 -4.91 -0.93
N SER A 28 0.29 -4.10 -1.88
CA SER A 28 -1.01 -4.31 -2.52
C SER A 28 -1.01 -3.78 -3.95
N PHE A 29 -1.44 -4.63 -4.88
CA PHE A 29 -1.72 -4.24 -6.26
C PHE A 29 -3.01 -3.42 -6.32
N ASN A 30 -3.04 -2.43 -7.22
CA ASN A 30 -4.26 -1.67 -7.50
C ASN A 30 -5.25 -2.57 -8.28
N PRO A 31 -6.51 -2.69 -7.86
CA PRO A 31 -7.50 -3.54 -8.54
C PRO A 31 -7.98 -3.00 -9.89
N TYR A 32 -7.80 -1.71 -10.16
CA TYR A 32 -8.20 -1.03 -11.39
C TYR A 32 -7.06 -0.88 -12.40
N SER A 33 -5.80 -0.89 -11.94
CA SER A 33 -4.62 -0.77 -12.79
C SER A 33 -3.60 -1.85 -12.48
N GLU A 34 -3.38 -2.75 -13.44
CA GLU A 34 -2.42 -3.86 -13.32
C GLU A 34 -0.97 -3.40 -13.13
N PHE A 35 -0.67 -2.14 -13.44
CA PHE A 35 0.69 -1.59 -13.37
C PHE A 35 0.98 -0.86 -12.06
N ILE A 36 -0.02 -0.60 -11.23
CA ILE A 36 0.16 0.20 -10.01
C ILE A 36 0.28 -0.72 -8.79
N LEU A 37 1.33 -0.49 -8.00
CA LEU A 37 1.63 -1.22 -6.78
C LEU A 37 1.90 -0.25 -5.64
N ALA A 38 1.32 -0.51 -4.47
CA ALA A 38 1.65 0.17 -3.23
C ALA A 38 2.45 -0.75 -2.31
N THR A 39 3.44 -0.23 -1.60
CA THR A 39 4.24 -0.95 -0.59
C THR A 39 4.30 -0.15 0.69
N GLY A 40 4.19 -0.81 1.85
CA GLY A 40 4.35 -0.19 3.17
C GLY A 40 5.50 -0.82 3.95
N SER A 41 6.20 -0.01 4.74
CA SER A 41 7.50 -0.38 5.30
C SER A 41 7.68 0.06 6.75
N ALA A 42 8.63 -0.59 7.43
CA ALA A 42 9.16 -0.16 8.73
C ALA A 42 9.89 1.20 8.67
N ASP A 43 10.23 1.68 7.48
CA ASP A 43 10.78 3.03 7.29
C ASP A 43 9.72 4.15 7.41
N LYS A 44 8.48 3.78 7.79
CA LYS A 44 7.34 4.66 8.08
C LYS A 44 6.74 5.31 6.82
N THR A 45 7.12 4.83 5.64
CA THR A 45 6.62 5.35 4.37
C THR A 45 5.77 4.32 3.63
N VAL A 46 4.77 4.83 2.89
CA VAL A 46 4.11 4.07 1.83
C VAL A 46 4.69 4.54 0.50
N ALA A 47 5.16 3.62 -0.33
CA ALA A 47 5.65 3.95 -1.67
C ALA A 47 4.68 3.46 -2.74
N LEU A 48 4.49 4.30 -3.76
CA LEU A 48 3.70 3.99 -4.95
C LEU A 48 4.63 3.72 -6.14
N TRP A 49 4.33 2.68 -6.92
CA TRP A 49 5.18 2.18 -7.99
C TRP A 49 4.41 1.94 -9.28
N ASP A 50 5.10 2.14 -10.40
CA ASP A 50 4.69 1.65 -11.72
C ASP A 50 5.52 0.39 -12.05
N LEU A 51 4.86 -0.76 -12.21
CA LEU A 51 5.50 -2.03 -12.57
C LEU A 51 6.21 -1.98 -13.93
N ARG A 52 5.81 -1.06 -14.82
CA ARG A 52 6.47 -0.84 -16.13
C ARG A 52 7.83 -0.15 -15.95
N ASN A 53 8.00 0.61 -14.86
CA ASN A 53 9.24 1.31 -14.54
C ASN A 53 9.53 1.31 -13.04
N LEU A 54 10.10 0.21 -12.55
CA LEU A 54 10.44 0.01 -11.14
C LEU A 54 11.74 0.69 -10.70
N LYS A 55 12.35 1.53 -11.54
CA LYS A 55 13.58 2.25 -11.18
C LYS A 55 13.32 3.41 -10.24
N LEU A 56 12.10 3.96 -10.26
CA LEU A 56 11.71 5.14 -9.50
C LEU A 56 10.34 4.93 -8.88
N LYS A 57 10.17 5.46 -7.67
CA LYS A 57 8.85 5.60 -7.03
C LYS A 57 8.04 6.63 -7.82
N LEU A 58 6.75 6.35 -8.04
CA LEU A 58 5.80 7.34 -8.52
C LEU A 58 5.57 8.41 -7.44
N HIS A 59 5.46 7.96 -6.19
CA HIS A 59 5.27 8.84 -5.04
C HIS A 59 5.68 8.14 -3.73
N THR A 60 5.96 8.93 -2.71
CA THR A 60 6.19 8.46 -1.33
C THR A 60 5.26 9.22 -0.41
N PHE A 61 4.46 8.50 0.36
CA PHE A 61 3.57 9.07 1.36
C PHE A 61 4.25 9.03 2.73
N GLU A 62 4.38 10.20 3.33
CA GLU A 62 5.07 10.41 4.60
C GLU A 62 4.10 11.08 5.59
N SER A 63 3.57 10.30 6.53
CA SER A 63 2.69 10.81 7.61
C SER A 63 2.66 9.87 8.82
N HIS A 64 2.87 8.57 8.59
CA HIS A 64 3.01 7.62 9.68
C HIS A 64 4.21 7.96 10.56
N LYS A 65 4.02 7.84 11.88
CA LYS A 65 5.07 8.10 12.87
C LYS A 65 5.86 6.85 13.25
N ASP A 66 5.36 5.69 12.84
CA ASP A 66 5.89 4.38 13.16
C ASP A 66 5.68 3.40 11.98
N GLU A 67 6.14 2.16 12.15
CA GLU A 67 6.13 1.13 11.12
C GLU A 67 4.74 0.88 10.54
N ILE A 68 4.66 0.70 9.22
CA ILE A 68 3.42 0.37 8.52
C ILE A 68 3.31 -1.15 8.40
N PHE A 69 2.14 -1.70 8.69
CA PHE A 69 1.88 -3.14 8.57
C PHE A 69 0.90 -3.50 7.47
N GLN A 70 0.05 -2.56 7.04
CA GLN A 70 -0.96 -2.83 6.04
C GLN A 70 -1.13 -1.65 5.09
N VAL A 71 -1.35 -2.00 3.82
CA VAL A 71 -1.76 -1.10 2.75
C VAL A 71 -2.88 -1.77 1.97
N HIS A 72 -3.94 -1.04 1.65
CA HIS A 72 -5.09 -1.60 0.94
C HIS A 72 -5.77 -0.56 0.05
N TRP A 73 -6.05 -0.92 -1.19
CA TRP A 73 -6.78 -0.08 -2.13
C TRP A 73 -8.29 -0.09 -1.85
N SER A 74 -8.97 1.01 -2.11
CA SER A 74 -10.42 1.01 -2.11
C SER A 74 -10.94 0.10 -3.23
N PRO A 75 -11.91 -0.79 -2.96
CA PRO A 75 -12.55 -1.60 -3.98
C PRO A 75 -13.62 -0.82 -4.78
N HIS A 76 -13.86 0.45 -4.44
CA HIS A 76 -14.88 1.29 -5.07
C HIS A 76 -14.30 2.56 -5.72
N ASN A 77 -13.08 2.95 -5.36
CA ASN A 77 -12.44 4.14 -5.89
C ASN A 77 -10.99 3.83 -6.26
N GLU A 78 -10.65 4.03 -7.53
CA GLU A 78 -9.35 3.71 -8.10
C GLU A 78 -8.19 4.56 -7.57
N THR A 79 -8.48 5.73 -7.01
CA THR A 79 -7.49 6.67 -6.47
C THR A 79 -7.33 6.60 -4.96
N ILE A 80 -8.15 5.82 -4.25
CA ILE A 80 -8.12 5.79 -2.78
C ILE A 80 -7.33 4.60 -2.29
N LEU A 81 -6.34 4.88 -1.42
CA LEU A 81 -5.49 3.92 -0.74
C LEU A 81 -5.56 4.19 0.76
N ALA A 82 -5.59 3.13 1.58
CA ALA A 82 -5.47 3.25 3.03
C ALA A 82 -4.20 2.55 3.54
N SER A 83 -3.61 3.08 4.60
CA SER A 83 -2.50 2.46 5.31
C SER A 83 -2.66 2.56 6.82
N SER A 84 -2.10 1.60 7.54
CA SER A 84 -2.12 1.57 9.00
C SER A 84 -0.84 0.99 9.59
N GLY A 85 -0.45 1.50 10.75
CA GLY A 85 0.81 1.14 11.41
C GLY A 85 0.74 1.10 12.94
N THR A 86 1.90 0.91 13.57
CA THR A 86 2.07 0.87 15.05
C THR A 86 1.72 2.19 15.73
N ASP A 87 1.74 3.30 14.98
CA ASP A 87 1.37 4.64 15.45
C ASP A 87 -0.12 4.79 15.78
N ARG A 88 -0.91 3.71 15.63
CA ARG A 88 -2.35 3.64 15.89
C ARG A 88 -3.16 4.58 15.01
N ARG A 89 -2.60 4.96 13.86
CA ARG A 89 -3.27 5.80 12.87
C ARG A 89 -3.64 4.98 11.64
N LEU A 90 -4.78 5.35 11.08
CA LEU A 90 -5.17 4.96 9.73
C LEU A 90 -5.11 6.21 8.87
N ASN A 91 -4.29 6.16 7.84
CA ASN A 91 -4.16 7.22 6.85
C ASN A 91 -4.89 6.81 5.58
N VAL A 92 -5.62 7.75 5.00
CA VAL A 92 -6.25 7.59 3.68
C VAL A 92 -5.62 8.58 2.73
N TRP A 93 -5.20 8.06 1.58
CA TRP A 93 -4.48 8.77 0.54
C TRP A 93 -5.36 8.82 -0.70
N ASP A 94 -5.51 10.01 -1.28
CA ASP A 94 -6.16 10.20 -2.58
C ASP A 94 -5.11 10.53 -3.63
N LEU A 95 -4.91 9.61 -4.57
CA LEU A 95 -3.94 9.78 -5.65
C LEU A 95 -4.30 10.93 -6.60
N SER A 96 -5.58 11.30 -6.69
CA SER A 96 -6.02 12.43 -7.54
C SER A 96 -5.49 13.76 -7.03
N LYS A 97 -5.06 13.80 -5.77
CA LYS A 97 -4.55 14.97 -5.05
C LYS A 97 -3.03 15.02 -4.95
N ILE A 98 -2.32 14.03 -5.50
CA ILE A 98 -0.87 14.04 -5.50
C ILE A 98 -0.37 15.22 -6.35
N GLY A 99 0.39 16.11 -5.71
CA GLY A 99 0.90 17.34 -6.33
C GLY A 99 0.07 18.59 -6.05
N GLU A 100 -1.09 18.46 -5.40
CA GLU A 100 -1.75 19.59 -4.75
C GLU A 100 -1.13 19.77 -3.35
N GLU A 101 -0.67 20.98 -3.03
CA GLU A 101 -0.14 21.30 -1.70
C GLU A 101 -1.29 21.26 -0.69
N GLN A 102 -1.28 20.28 0.22
CA GLN A 102 -2.27 20.22 1.29
C GLN A 102 -1.94 21.29 2.33
N SER A 103 -2.86 22.25 2.51
CA SER A 103 -2.69 23.32 3.49
C SER A 103 -3.02 22.81 4.89
N ALA A 104 -2.46 23.44 5.93
CA ALA A 104 -2.79 23.08 7.32
C ALA A 104 -4.29 23.29 7.65
N GLU A 105 -4.99 24.11 6.87
CA GLU A 105 -6.43 24.35 6.98
C GLU A 105 -7.25 23.14 6.51
N ASP A 106 -6.73 22.34 5.57
CA ASP A 106 -7.35 21.08 5.13
C ASP A 106 -7.30 19.98 6.21
N ALA A 107 -6.48 20.18 7.25
CA ALA A 107 -6.38 19.29 8.41
C ALA A 107 -7.28 19.71 9.60
N GLU A 108 -7.92 20.88 9.55
CA GLU A 108 -8.77 21.41 10.64
C GLU A 108 -10.20 20.84 10.65
N ASP A 109 -10.67 20.19 9.58
CA ASP A 109 -12.07 19.71 9.46
C ASP A 109 -12.36 18.40 10.24
N GLY A 110 -11.66 18.18 11.36
CA GLY A 110 -12.04 17.19 12.36
C GLY A 110 -10.99 17.01 13.46
N PRO A 111 -11.42 16.75 14.72
CA PRO A 111 -10.48 16.62 15.83
C PRO A 111 -9.46 15.50 15.58
N PRO A 112 -8.20 15.65 16.03
CA PRO A 112 -7.06 14.78 15.72
C PRO A 112 -7.13 13.38 16.37
N GLU A 113 -8.32 12.95 16.76
CA GLU A 113 -8.64 11.63 17.32
C GLU A 113 -9.76 10.90 16.53
N LEU A 114 -10.36 11.51 15.48
CA LEU A 114 -11.53 10.93 14.78
C LEU A 114 -11.58 11.04 13.22
N LEU A 115 -10.56 11.56 12.55
CA LEU A 115 -10.35 11.39 11.10
C LEU A 115 -9.25 10.31 10.94
N VAL A 116 -9.48 9.03 10.63
CA VAL A 116 -10.42 8.41 9.71
C VAL A 116 -10.91 7.08 10.28
N CYS A 117 -12.09 7.05 10.90
CA CYS A 117 -12.82 5.81 11.12
C CYS A 117 -14.13 5.88 10.32
N ILE A 118 -14.06 5.60 9.01
CA ILE A 118 -15.29 5.30 8.26
C ILE A 118 -15.68 3.87 8.58
N SER A 119 -16.43 3.75 9.67
CA SER A 119 -17.32 2.63 9.96
C SER A 119 -18.41 2.54 8.89
N PHE A 120 -18.04 2.09 7.68
CA PHE A 120 -19.00 1.47 6.75
C PHE A 120 -18.37 0.43 5.79
N LEU A 121 -17.06 0.16 5.90
CA LEU A 121 -16.42 -0.92 5.12
C LEU A 121 -15.57 -1.91 5.94
N ILE A 122 -15.78 -1.94 7.26
CA ILE A 122 -15.12 -2.89 8.16
C ILE A 122 -15.72 -4.32 8.07
N GLN A 123 -16.68 -4.57 7.16
CA GLN A 123 -17.11 -5.93 6.85
C GLN A 123 -16.29 -6.59 5.71
N ASN A 124 -15.46 -5.85 4.97
CA ASN A 124 -14.76 -6.43 3.81
C ASN A 124 -13.23 -6.30 3.84
N VAL A 125 -12.67 -5.34 4.58
CA VAL A 125 -11.19 -5.23 4.72
C VAL A 125 -10.69 -6.08 5.89
N ILE A 126 -11.39 -6.12 7.03
CA ILE A 126 -10.97 -6.94 8.18
C ILE A 126 -11.19 -8.44 7.94
N TYR A 127 -12.25 -8.85 7.23
CA TYR A 127 -12.47 -10.27 6.90
C TYR A 127 -11.53 -10.83 5.82
N ARG A 128 -10.74 -9.99 5.14
CA ARG A 128 -9.69 -10.45 4.21
C ARG A 128 -8.28 -10.36 4.79
N LEU A 129 -8.10 -9.81 5.98
CA LEU A 129 -6.82 -9.84 6.68
C LEU A 129 -6.53 -11.20 7.33
N ASP A 130 -7.54 -12.08 7.40
CA ASP A 130 -7.40 -13.46 7.90
C ASP A 130 -7.16 -14.52 6.80
N CYS A 131 -6.94 -14.16 5.53
CA CYS A 131 -6.90 -15.17 4.45
C CYS A 131 -5.84 -14.97 3.35
N LEU A 132 -4.62 -14.53 3.70
CA LEU A 132 -3.46 -14.64 2.80
C LEU A 132 -2.19 -15.11 3.53
N SER A 133 -2.34 -16.13 4.38
CA SER A 133 -1.31 -17.15 4.53
C SER A 133 -1.80 -18.39 3.79
N PHE A 134 -1.27 -18.64 2.60
CA PHE A 134 -0.90 -19.99 2.12
C PHE A 134 -0.29 -19.85 0.73
N ILE A 135 1.03 -19.97 0.73
CA ILE A 135 1.84 -20.37 -0.41
C ILE A 135 1.20 -21.65 -0.96
N HIS A 136 0.80 -21.60 -2.23
CA HIS A 136 0.27 -22.74 -2.95
C HIS A 136 1.41 -23.75 -3.19
N LEU A 137 1.63 -24.68 -2.25
CA LEU A 137 2.38 -25.91 -2.50
C LEU A 137 1.36 -26.99 -2.89
N SER A 138 1.14 -27.10 -4.20
CA SER A 138 0.37 -28.18 -4.81
C SER A 138 1.03 -29.53 -4.51
N HIS A 139 0.20 -30.48 -4.04
CA HIS A 139 0.53 -31.90 -4.02
C HIS A 139 0.64 -32.45 -5.44
N GLY A 140 1.66 -33.26 -5.67
CA GLY A 140 1.87 -34.14 -6.81
C GLY A 140 2.99 -35.10 -6.48
#